data_AF-A0A843GIL1-F1
#
_entry.id   AF-A0A843GIL1-F1
#
_cell.length_a   1.000
_cell.length_b   1.000
_cell.length_c   1.000
_cell.angle_alpha   90.00
_cell.angle_beta   90.00
_cell.angle_gamma   90.00
#
_symmetry.space_group_name_H-M   'P 1'
#
loop_
_entity.id
_entity.type
_entity.pdbx_description
1 polymer ?
#
loop_
_entity_poly.entity_id
_entity_poly.type
_entity_poly.pdbx_seq_one_letter_code
_entity_poly.pdbx_strand_id
1 'polypeptide(L)'
;MAKANALFNIKRMLNESEKDTPIEVSFLQDLNYTLRQMNTWSSGYYFKEVSNEKNPELFDTSEGKTVNVVTLETLPEKCNKEHVYEDNHVLYHTNDQKYYIGVFSDGKPSRRYKPSDMHCLRSMYYQIIGADPDEEQQKSGDFYGICESGTDRHLRVQTAISLMRKYGVDCDYVDVEEYIKENNLQHLVVEKKKQYETKVYDKNRNIIFLCDGILKYKGQYFVFEFKTESSYKWINRESVDDSHKYQAYTYSLELGIDKVLFIYENRDICTKKPFILIVTNENKQFIENRIKNCDSYVNQKITPPIEASVTKKNCQYCSYKKQCKVDGK
;
A
#
# COMPACT_ATOMS: atom_id res chain seq x y z
N MET A 1 -0.23 -37.85 1.94
CA MET A 1 -0.03 -36.44 1.55
C MET A 1 1.14 -35.76 2.27
N ALA A 2 1.34 -35.91 3.59
CA ALA A 2 2.47 -35.29 4.31
C ALA A 2 3.89 -35.66 3.79
N LYS A 3 4.08 -36.90 3.31
CA LYS A 3 5.39 -37.39 2.82
C LYS A 3 5.87 -36.72 1.52
N ALA A 4 4.97 -36.27 0.66
CA ALA A 4 5.34 -35.64 -0.62
C ALA A 4 5.87 -34.20 -0.42
N ASN A 5 5.27 -33.45 0.52
CA ASN A 5 5.74 -32.11 0.88
C ASN A 5 7.11 -32.14 1.59
N ALA A 6 7.33 -33.13 2.46
CA ALA A 6 8.64 -33.30 3.11
C ALA A 6 9.77 -33.56 2.11
N LEU A 7 9.54 -34.44 1.12
CA LEU A 7 10.53 -34.75 0.08
C LEU A 7 10.83 -33.58 -0.86
N PHE A 8 9.82 -32.78 -1.22
CA PHE A 8 10.03 -31.55 -2.00
C PHE A 8 10.87 -30.54 -1.21
N ASN A 9 10.56 -30.35 0.08
CA ASN A 9 11.31 -29.44 0.95
C ASN A 9 12.75 -29.91 1.17
N ILE A 10 12.97 -31.21 1.38
CA ILE A 10 14.33 -31.77 1.50
C ILE A 10 15.12 -31.58 0.21
N LYS A 11 14.54 -31.86 -0.96
CA LYS A 11 15.21 -31.67 -2.26
C LYS A 11 15.49 -30.19 -2.55
N ARG A 12 14.61 -29.28 -2.12
CA ARG A 12 14.83 -27.84 -2.19
C ARG A 12 15.95 -27.39 -1.26
N MET A 13 15.93 -27.80 0.01
CA MET A 13 16.98 -27.49 0.98
C MET A 13 18.34 -28.02 0.52
N LEU A 14 18.39 -29.22 -0.08
CA LEU A 14 19.61 -29.76 -0.67
C LEU A 14 20.10 -28.91 -1.85
N ASN A 15 19.21 -28.53 -2.78
CA ASN A 15 19.57 -27.66 -3.91
C ASN A 15 20.02 -26.25 -3.47
N GLU A 16 19.41 -25.69 -2.43
CA GLU A 16 19.79 -24.40 -1.83
C GLU A 16 21.10 -24.50 -1.04
N SER A 17 21.43 -25.67 -0.49
CA SER A 17 22.71 -25.91 0.17
C SER A 17 23.86 -26.12 -0.81
N GLU A 18 23.56 -26.58 -2.04
CA GLU A 18 24.57 -26.83 -3.09
C GLU A 18 24.83 -25.61 -3.99
N LYS A 19 23.96 -24.59 -3.95
CA LYS A 19 24.10 -23.34 -4.71
C LYS A 19 23.69 -22.16 -3.86
N ASP A 20 24.57 -21.15 -3.75
CA ASP A 20 24.25 -19.81 -3.23
C ASP A 20 23.15 -19.17 -4.08
N THR A 21 21.91 -19.57 -3.82
CA THR A 21 20.74 -19.07 -4.52
C THR A 21 20.40 -17.73 -3.88
N PRO A 22 20.36 -16.62 -4.65
CA PRO A 22 20.02 -15.32 -4.09
C PRO A 22 18.69 -15.36 -3.33
N ILE A 23 18.63 -14.68 -2.19
CA ILE A 23 17.51 -14.78 -1.25
C ILE A 23 16.18 -14.37 -1.89
N GLU A 24 16.20 -13.39 -2.79
CA GLU A 24 15.06 -12.91 -3.57
C GLU A 24 14.55 -13.96 -4.58
N VAL A 25 15.45 -14.75 -5.16
CA VAL A 25 15.10 -15.85 -6.07
C VAL A 25 14.47 -16.99 -5.29
N SER A 26 15.06 -17.32 -4.13
CA SER A 26 14.52 -18.34 -3.22
C SER A 26 13.13 -17.94 -2.70
N PHE A 27 12.94 -16.68 -2.30
CA PHE A 27 11.64 -16.15 -1.89
C PHE A 27 10.59 -16.31 -3.00
N LEU A 28 10.93 -15.95 -4.24
CA LEU A 28 9.98 -16.07 -5.35
C LEU A 28 9.60 -17.53 -5.63
N GLN A 29 10.55 -18.46 -5.53
CA GLN A 29 10.26 -19.90 -5.69
C GLN A 29 9.26 -20.38 -4.62
N ASP A 30 9.47 -19.96 -3.37
CA ASP A 30 8.59 -20.27 -2.24
C ASP A 30 7.21 -19.63 -2.36
N LEU A 31 7.15 -18.40 -2.86
CA LEU A 31 5.89 -17.70 -3.16
C LEU A 31 5.10 -18.46 -4.23
N ASN A 32 5.75 -18.85 -5.31
CA ASN A 32 5.11 -19.62 -6.37
C ASN A 32 4.71 -21.03 -5.92
N TYR A 33 5.46 -21.65 -5.01
CA TYR A 33 5.04 -22.89 -4.36
C TYR A 33 3.75 -22.67 -3.56
N THR A 34 3.70 -21.64 -2.72
CA THR A 34 2.53 -21.34 -1.88
C THR A 34 1.30 -20.99 -2.71
N LEU A 35 1.45 -20.16 -3.76
CA LEU A 35 0.37 -19.85 -4.69
C LEU A 35 -0.21 -21.10 -5.36
N ARG A 36 0.65 -22.08 -5.71
CA ARG A 36 0.19 -23.37 -6.23
C ARG A 36 -0.59 -24.16 -5.18
N GLN A 37 -0.11 -24.23 -3.94
CA GLN A 37 -0.81 -24.92 -2.85
C GLN A 37 -2.20 -24.33 -2.60
N MET A 38 -2.31 -22.99 -2.55
CA MET A 38 -3.60 -22.30 -2.42
C MET A 38 -4.58 -22.67 -3.53
N ASN A 39 -4.10 -22.72 -4.78
CA ASN A 39 -4.94 -23.05 -5.93
C ASN A 39 -5.33 -24.53 -6.00
N THR A 40 -4.47 -25.44 -5.54
CA THR A 40 -4.81 -26.87 -5.47
C THR A 40 -5.87 -27.16 -4.41
N TRP A 41 -5.94 -26.34 -3.34
CA TRP A 41 -6.97 -26.44 -2.32
C TRP A 41 -8.32 -25.94 -2.82
N SER A 42 -8.36 -24.88 -3.63
CA SER A 42 -9.60 -24.37 -4.22
C SER A 42 -10.15 -25.28 -5.33
N SER A 43 -9.32 -25.99 -6.10
CA SER A 43 -9.80 -26.96 -7.10
C SER A 43 -10.55 -28.18 -6.52
N GLY A 44 -10.55 -28.39 -5.20
CA GLY A 44 -11.32 -29.44 -4.53
C GLY A 44 -12.69 -29.01 -3.99
N TYR A 45 -13.05 -27.72 -4.06
CA TYR A 45 -14.25 -27.15 -3.41
C TYR A 45 -15.02 -26.11 -4.25
N TYR A 46 -14.79 -26.04 -5.56
CA TYR A 46 -15.58 -25.18 -6.45
C TYR A 46 -16.85 -25.88 -6.98
N PHE A 47 -17.67 -26.40 -6.06
CA PHE A 47 -19.14 -26.60 -6.21
C PHE A 47 -19.70 -26.88 -4.82
N LYS A 48 -19.59 -25.88 -3.93
CA LYS A 48 -20.63 -25.71 -2.91
C LYS A 48 -21.30 -24.40 -3.28
N GLU A 49 -22.54 -24.52 -3.73
CA GLU A 49 -23.45 -23.39 -3.92
C GLU A 49 -23.23 -22.40 -2.78
N VAL A 50 -22.92 -21.15 -3.11
CA VAL A 50 -23.27 -20.03 -2.23
C VAL A 50 -24.77 -19.85 -2.41
N SER A 51 -25.53 -20.82 -1.90
CA SER A 51 -26.96 -20.68 -1.69
C SER A 51 -27.13 -19.85 -0.43
N ASN A 52 -27.55 -18.60 -0.64
CA ASN A 52 -28.30 -17.78 0.31
C ASN A 52 -27.82 -17.79 1.77
N GLU A 53 -26.77 -17.04 2.09
CA GLU A 53 -26.69 -16.42 3.42
C GLU A 53 -26.44 -14.92 3.29
N LYS A 54 -27.51 -14.18 3.62
CA LYS A 54 -27.50 -12.75 3.89
C LYS A 54 -26.52 -12.48 5.01
N ASN A 55 -25.53 -11.60 4.79
CA ASN A 55 -24.94 -10.81 5.86
C ASN A 55 -24.29 -9.55 5.29
N PRO A 56 -25.02 -8.42 5.21
CA PRO A 56 -24.36 -7.13 5.28
C PRO A 56 -23.86 -6.98 6.72
N GLU A 57 -22.61 -6.56 6.90
CA GLU A 57 -22.08 -6.19 8.23
C GLU A 57 -22.98 -5.09 8.83
N LEU A 58 -23.87 -5.54 9.69
CA LEU A 58 -24.75 -4.75 10.52
C LEU A 58 -23.90 -4.20 11.68
N PHE A 59 -23.79 -2.87 11.78
CA PHE A 59 -23.41 -2.25 13.04
C PHE A 59 -24.54 -2.53 14.04
N ASP A 60 -24.27 -3.44 14.98
CA ASP A 60 -25.17 -3.75 16.09
C ASP A 60 -25.18 -2.54 17.04
N THR A 61 -26.16 -1.67 16.86
CA THR A 61 -26.56 -0.71 17.89
C THR A 61 -27.67 -1.39 18.69
N SER A 62 -27.57 -1.31 20.01
CA SER A 62 -28.35 -2.03 21.02
C SER A 62 -29.87 -1.79 21.04
N GLU A 63 -30.49 -1.45 19.90
CA GLU A 63 -31.93 -1.22 19.72
C GLU A 63 -32.52 -1.85 18.42
N GLY A 64 -31.80 -2.75 17.72
CA GLY A 64 -32.38 -3.50 16.60
C GLY A 64 -32.68 -2.67 15.34
N LYS A 65 -31.99 -1.54 15.16
CA LYS A 65 -32.13 -0.67 13.97
C LYS A 65 -31.11 -1.07 12.90
N THR A 66 -31.58 -1.33 11.67
CA THR A 66 -30.74 -1.64 10.51
C THR A 66 -30.14 -0.33 9.97
N VAL A 67 -28.81 -0.19 10.05
CA VAL A 67 -28.07 0.96 9.48
C VAL A 67 -27.41 0.53 8.18
N ASN A 68 -27.60 1.30 7.10
CA ASN A 68 -26.94 1.09 5.82
C ASN A 68 -25.89 2.17 5.59
N VAL A 69 -24.66 1.80 5.22
CA VAL A 69 -23.64 2.79 4.84
C VAL A 69 -23.79 3.11 3.36
N VAL A 70 -23.94 4.39 3.00
CA VAL A 70 -24.13 4.84 1.61
C VAL A 70 -23.26 6.05 1.32
N THR A 71 -22.84 6.18 0.06
CA THR A 71 -22.20 7.41 -0.43
C THR A 71 -23.27 8.47 -0.71
N LEU A 72 -22.94 9.76 -0.62
CA LEU A 72 -23.89 10.87 -0.85
C LEU A 72 -24.59 10.78 -2.22
N GLU A 73 -23.89 10.26 -3.23
CA GLU A 73 -24.40 10.07 -4.59
C GLU A 73 -25.50 9.01 -4.69
N THR A 74 -25.63 8.15 -3.67
CA THR A 74 -26.62 7.05 -3.63
C THR A 74 -27.67 7.25 -2.54
N LEU A 75 -27.72 8.44 -1.92
CA LEU A 75 -28.76 8.78 -0.94
C LEU A 75 -30.14 8.83 -1.63
N PRO A 76 -31.16 8.17 -1.05
CA PRO A 76 -32.54 8.36 -1.50
C PRO A 76 -32.95 9.83 -1.41
N GLU A 77 -33.67 10.34 -2.41
CA GLU A 77 -34.10 11.75 -2.53
C GLU A 77 -34.91 12.28 -1.31
N LYS A 78 -35.41 11.39 -0.44
CA LYS A 78 -36.25 11.73 0.73
C LYS A 78 -35.57 11.37 2.05
N CYS A 79 -34.40 11.94 2.30
CA CYS A 79 -33.68 11.78 3.57
C CYS A 79 -33.64 13.09 4.36
N ASN A 80 -33.98 13.04 5.65
CA ASN A 80 -33.82 14.16 6.57
C ASN A 80 -32.49 14.03 7.33
N LYS A 81 -31.74 15.13 7.44
CA LYS A 81 -30.46 15.18 8.15
C LYS A 81 -30.68 15.37 9.65
N GLU A 82 -30.18 14.47 10.48
CA GLU A 82 -30.45 14.48 11.93
C GLU A 82 -29.24 14.88 12.79
N HIS A 83 -28.06 14.36 12.47
CA HIS A 83 -26.86 14.56 13.30
C HIS A 83 -25.55 14.49 12.49
N VAL A 84 -24.58 15.33 12.87
CA VAL A 84 -23.19 15.29 12.37
C VAL A 84 -22.33 14.79 13.52
N TYR A 85 -21.66 13.65 13.34
CA TYR A 85 -20.69 13.13 14.30
C TYR A 85 -19.28 13.66 14.00
N GLU A 86 -18.42 13.67 15.02
CA GLU A 86 -16.98 13.82 14.82
C GLU A 86 -16.49 12.73 13.85
N ASP A 87 -15.54 13.05 12.98
CA ASP A 87 -15.09 12.26 11.81
C ASP A 87 -16.00 12.25 10.57
N ASN A 88 -16.76 13.32 10.33
CA ASN A 88 -17.47 13.53 9.05
C ASN A 88 -18.55 12.48 8.71
N HIS A 89 -19.05 11.75 9.70
CA HIS A 89 -20.18 10.84 9.54
C HIS A 89 -21.49 11.61 9.78
N VAL A 90 -22.42 11.55 8.82
CA VAL A 90 -23.75 12.16 8.97
C VAL A 90 -24.80 11.07 8.94
N LEU A 91 -25.66 11.07 9.96
CA LEU A 91 -26.82 10.18 10.02
C LEU A 91 -27.99 10.83 9.28
N TYR A 92 -28.50 10.12 8.29
CA TYR A 92 -29.75 10.44 7.61
C TYR A 92 -30.80 9.40 7.97
N HIS A 93 -32.05 9.80 8.14
CA HIS A 93 -33.16 8.86 8.24
C HIS A 93 -34.19 9.09 7.13
N THR A 94 -34.87 8.02 6.75
CA THR A 94 -36.11 8.10 5.98
C THR A 94 -37.31 7.94 6.90
N ASN A 95 -38.49 8.37 6.42
CA ASN A 95 -39.76 8.17 7.15
C ASN A 95 -40.04 6.68 7.47
N ASP A 96 -39.38 5.75 6.76
CA ASP A 96 -39.50 4.30 6.93
C ASP A 96 -38.47 3.72 7.93
N GLN A 97 -37.90 4.54 8.82
CA GLN A 97 -36.93 4.15 9.85
C GLN A 97 -35.62 3.51 9.36
N LYS A 98 -35.22 3.77 8.10
CA LYS A 98 -33.90 3.37 7.61
C LYS A 98 -32.89 4.45 7.92
N TYR A 99 -31.78 4.07 8.55
CA TYR A 99 -30.68 4.98 8.87
C TYR A 99 -29.54 4.81 7.88
N TYR A 100 -29.01 5.93 7.41
CA TYR A 100 -27.92 5.99 6.46
C TYR A 100 -26.75 6.77 7.06
N ILE A 101 -25.54 6.21 7.00
CA ILE A 101 -24.32 6.95 7.36
C ILE A 101 -23.67 7.43 6.07
N GLY A 102 -23.69 8.75 5.85
CA GLY A 102 -22.90 9.39 4.81
C GLY A 102 -21.52 9.76 5.36
N VAL A 103 -20.46 9.24 4.73
CA VAL A 103 -19.07 9.63 5.04
C VAL A 103 -18.70 10.81 4.15
N PHE A 104 -18.42 11.97 4.75
CA PHE A 104 -17.85 13.10 4.02
C PHE A 104 -16.33 12.96 4.05
N SER A 105 -15.69 12.68 2.91
CA SER A 105 -14.32 13.16 2.73
C SER A 105 -14.44 14.57 2.15
N ASP A 106 -13.90 15.56 2.83
CA ASP A 106 -13.73 16.93 2.35
C ASP A 106 -12.84 17.01 1.08
N GLY A 107 -12.36 15.87 0.57
CA GLY A 107 -11.69 15.71 -0.72
C GLY A 107 -10.29 16.31 -0.77
N LYS A 108 -9.87 17.00 0.29
CA LYS A 108 -8.58 17.68 0.35
C LYS A 108 -7.47 16.67 0.65
N PRO A 109 -6.39 16.65 -0.16
CA PRO A 109 -5.22 15.83 0.13
C PRO A 109 -4.65 16.13 1.52
N SER A 110 -4.18 15.10 2.22
CA SER A 110 -3.52 15.27 3.51
C SER A 110 -2.27 16.16 3.40
N ARG A 111 -2.11 17.11 4.33
CA ARG A 111 -0.91 17.97 4.48
C ARG A 111 0.26 17.25 5.17
N ARG A 112 0.61 16.08 4.66
CA ARG A 112 1.63 15.18 5.22
C ARG A 112 2.52 14.69 4.09
N TYR A 113 3.79 14.44 4.35
CA TYR A 113 4.68 13.91 3.32
C TYR A 113 4.30 12.46 2.96
N LYS A 114 4.20 12.17 1.67
CA LYS A 114 3.91 10.84 1.14
C LYS A 114 5.13 10.32 0.38
N PRO A 115 5.69 9.15 0.74
CA PRO A 115 6.93 8.68 0.12
C PRO A 115 6.87 8.52 -1.41
N SER A 116 5.70 8.18 -1.95
CA SER A 116 5.45 8.11 -3.41
C SER A 116 5.55 9.46 -4.12
N ASP A 117 5.36 10.57 -3.40
CA ASP A 117 5.25 11.92 -3.97
C ASP A 117 6.51 12.75 -3.68
N MET A 118 7.51 12.16 -3.03
CA MET A 118 8.76 12.84 -2.65
C MET A 118 9.68 13.13 -3.84
N HIS A 119 9.33 12.80 -5.09
CA HIS A 119 10.22 13.00 -6.25
C HIS A 119 10.49 14.46 -6.61
N CYS A 120 9.64 15.40 -6.17
CA CYS A 120 9.77 16.82 -6.52
C CYS A 120 9.52 17.69 -5.30
N LEU A 121 10.49 18.53 -4.94
CA LEU A 121 10.40 19.40 -3.76
C LEU A 121 9.24 20.39 -3.84
N ARG A 122 8.90 20.89 -5.04
CA ARG A 122 7.71 21.75 -5.23
C ARG A 122 6.41 21.01 -4.96
N SER A 123 6.29 19.76 -5.42
CA SER A 123 5.11 18.93 -5.16
C SER A 123 4.94 18.70 -3.65
N MET A 124 6.03 18.42 -2.96
CA MET A 124 6.05 18.30 -1.51
C MET A 124 5.60 19.61 -0.84
N TYR A 125 6.16 20.75 -1.25
CA TYR A 125 5.80 22.07 -0.73
C TYR A 125 4.31 22.37 -0.89
N TYR A 126 3.75 22.20 -2.09
CA TYR A 126 2.33 22.43 -2.37
C TYR A 126 1.41 21.57 -1.50
N GLN A 127 1.78 20.31 -1.31
CA GLN A 127 1.02 19.40 -0.44
C GLN A 127 1.03 19.87 1.02
N ILE A 128 2.17 20.31 1.55
CA ILE A 128 2.29 20.74 2.95
C ILE A 128 1.58 22.07 3.20
N ILE A 129 1.70 23.04 2.31
CA ILE A 129 0.95 24.31 2.43
C ILE A 129 -0.55 24.12 2.15
N GLY A 130 -0.95 22.95 1.66
CA GLY A 130 -2.31 22.62 1.23
C GLY A 130 -2.82 23.51 0.11
N ALA A 131 -2.00 23.65 -0.94
CA ALA A 131 -2.49 24.16 -2.21
C ALA A 131 -3.57 23.21 -2.75
N ASP A 132 -4.56 23.77 -3.44
CA ASP A 132 -5.60 22.95 -4.06
C ASP A 132 -4.98 22.12 -5.19
N PRO A 133 -5.20 20.79 -5.21
CA PRO A 133 -4.79 19.98 -6.34
C PRO A 133 -5.58 20.39 -7.58
N ASP A 134 -4.95 20.24 -8.75
CA ASP A 134 -5.63 20.31 -10.03
C ASP A 134 -6.84 19.36 -10.01
N GLU A 135 -7.99 19.85 -10.51
CA GLU A 135 -9.18 19.03 -10.71
C GLU A 135 -8.81 17.68 -11.33
N GLU A 136 -9.23 16.59 -10.67
CA GLU A 136 -9.02 15.25 -11.20
C GLU A 136 -9.66 15.17 -12.59
N GLN A 137 -8.84 14.88 -13.60
CA GLN A 137 -9.37 14.51 -14.90
C GLN A 137 -10.22 13.25 -14.71
N GLN A 138 -11.41 13.21 -15.31
CA GLN A 138 -12.21 11.99 -15.34
C GLN A 138 -11.33 10.83 -15.82
N LYS A 139 -11.06 9.90 -14.90
CA LYS A 139 -10.27 8.71 -15.19
C LYS A 139 -11.13 7.79 -16.05
N SER A 140 -10.53 7.16 -17.06
CA SER A 140 -11.26 6.22 -17.91
C SER A 140 -11.68 4.99 -17.11
N GLY A 141 -12.73 4.29 -17.56
CA GLY A 141 -13.11 2.99 -17.00
C GLY A 141 -11.92 2.01 -16.96
N ASP A 142 -11.09 2.02 -18.00
CA ASP A 142 -9.86 1.22 -18.06
C ASP A 142 -8.88 1.55 -16.94
N PHE A 143 -8.76 2.83 -16.54
CA PHE A 143 -7.90 3.23 -15.44
C PHE A 143 -8.41 2.65 -14.11
N TYR A 144 -9.73 2.69 -13.87
CA TYR A 144 -10.32 2.06 -12.69
C TYR A 144 -10.08 0.56 -12.67
N GLY A 145 -10.33 -0.14 -13.79
CA GLY A 145 -10.07 -1.57 -13.91
C GLY A 145 -8.60 -1.94 -13.69
N ILE A 146 -7.67 -1.09 -14.12
CA ILE A 146 -6.23 -1.23 -13.84
C ILE A 146 -5.95 -1.17 -12.32
N CYS A 147 -6.53 -0.19 -11.62
CA CYS A 147 -6.33 -0.03 -10.18
C CYS A 147 -6.96 -1.16 -9.37
N GLU A 148 -8.16 -1.59 -9.74
CA GLU A 148 -8.87 -2.71 -9.11
C GLU A 148 -8.11 -4.02 -9.30
N SER A 149 -7.65 -4.29 -10.53
CA SER A 149 -6.80 -5.43 -10.83
C SER A 149 -5.54 -5.42 -9.95
N GLY A 150 -4.83 -4.29 -9.87
CA GLY A 150 -3.67 -4.15 -8.99
C GLY A 150 -3.99 -4.47 -7.53
N THR A 151 -5.13 -3.98 -7.02
CA THR A 151 -5.59 -4.22 -5.66
C THR A 151 -5.90 -5.70 -5.39
N ASP A 152 -6.56 -6.40 -6.32
CA ASP A 152 -6.79 -7.85 -6.21
C ASP A 152 -5.47 -8.63 -6.18
N ARG A 153 -4.51 -8.23 -7.03
CA ARG A 153 -3.19 -8.87 -7.08
C ARG A 153 -2.41 -8.69 -5.79
N HIS A 154 -2.43 -7.49 -5.18
CA HIS A 154 -1.87 -7.24 -3.85
C HIS A 154 -2.43 -8.25 -2.84
N LEU A 155 -3.75 -8.29 -2.71
CA LEU A 155 -4.44 -9.15 -1.75
C LEU A 155 -4.08 -10.62 -1.93
N ARG A 156 -4.09 -11.12 -3.18
CA ARG A 156 -3.80 -12.54 -3.44
C ARG A 156 -2.36 -12.91 -3.12
N VAL A 157 -1.40 -12.03 -3.43
CA VAL A 157 0.02 -12.27 -3.15
C VAL A 157 0.31 -12.16 -1.65
N GLN A 158 -0.21 -11.15 -0.97
CA GLN A 158 -0.07 -11.00 0.48
C GLN A 158 -0.71 -12.17 1.24
N THR A 159 -1.88 -12.65 0.79
CA THR A 159 -2.51 -13.87 1.33
C THR A 159 -1.63 -15.11 1.12
N ALA A 160 -0.97 -15.22 -0.03
CA ALA A 160 -0.03 -16.31 -0.23
C ALA A 160 1.15 -16.22 0.74
N ILE A 161 1.69 -15.02 0.94
CA ILE A 161 2.81 -14.83 1.86
C ILE A 161 2.42 -15.16 3.30
N SER A 162 1.22 -14.74 3.75
CA SER A 162 0.74 -15.05 5.11
C SER A 162 0.53 -16.56 5.36
N LEU A 163 0.36 -17.35 4.30
CA LEU A 163 0.23 -18.82 4.38
C LEU A 163 1.55 -19.58 4.20
N MET A 164 2.67 -18.92 3.91
CA MET A 164 3.95 -19.60 3.65
C MET A 164 4.39 -20.51 4.80
N ARG A 165 4.36 -20.02 6.05
CA ARG A 165 4.67 -20.83 7.24
C ARG A 165 3.81 -22.08 7.33
N LYS A 166 2.50 -21.96 7.08
CA LYS A 166 1.55 -23.08 7.09
C LYS A 166 1.92 -24.15 6.05
N TYR A 167 2.52 -23.76 4.93
CA TYR A 167 2.99 -24.68 3.89
C TYR A 167 4.46 -25.11 4.07
N GLY A 168 5.06 -24.87 5.23
CA GLY A 168 6.41 -25.33 5.57
C GLY A 168 7.54 -24.51 4.94
N VAL A 169 7.24 -23.28 4.50
CA VAL A 169 8.25 -22.29 4.10
C VAL A 169 8.65 -21.47 5.33
N ASP A 170 9.93 -21.20 5.51
CA ASP A 170 10.43 -20.34 6.58
C ASP A 170 10.21 -18.85 6.28
N CYS A 171 8.93 -18.44 6.30
CA CYS A 171 8.49 -17.08 6.08
C CYS A 171 7.30 -16.78 6.99
N ASP A 172 7.42 -15.74 7.81
CA ASP A 172 6.30 -15.17 8.54
C ASP A 172 5.92 -13.82 7.97
N TYR A 173 4.62 -13.62 7.76
CA TYR A 173 4.07 -12.28 7.61
C TYR A 173 3.98 -11.66 9.01
N VAL A 174 4.71 -10.57 9.22
CA VAL A 174 4.80 -9.87 10.50
C VAL A 174 3.84 -8.70 10.46
N ASP A 175 2.94 -8.65 11.44
CA ASP A 175 2.00 -7.55 11.57
C ASP A 175 2.73 -6.23 11.82
N VAL A 176 2.42 -5.19 11.04
CA VAL A 176 3.13 -3.90 11.11
C VAL A 176 2.88 -3.21 12.44
N GLU A 177 1.65 -3.28 12.97
CA GLU A 177 1.29 -2.66 14.24
C GLU A 177 1.99 -3.37 15.41
N GLU A 178 2.01 -4.70 15.40
CA GLU A 178 2.73 -5.50 16.38
C GLU A 178 4.23 -5.20 16.33
N TYR A 179 4.83 -5.18 15.14
CA TYR A 179 6.25 -4.84 14.97
C TYR A 179 6.60 -3.46 15.53
N ILE A 180 5.76 -2.43 15.27
CA ILE A 180 5.94 -1.08 15.81
C ILE A 180 5.95 -1.09 17.34
N LYS A 181 5.03 -1.84 17.97
CA LYS A 181 4.93 -1.98 19.43
C LYS A 181 6.15 -2.70 20.01
N GLU A 182 6.51 -3.84 19.46
CA GLU A 182 7.63 -4.68 19.92
C GLU A 182 8.99 -3.97 19.80
N ASN A 183 9.18 -3.17 18.76
CA ASN A 183 10.43 -2.43 18.53
C ASN A 183 10.42 -1.02 19.16
N ASN A 184 9.39 -0.70 19.96
CA ASN A 184 9.26 0.58 20.67
C ASN A 184 9.39 1.81 19.75
N LEU A 185 8.79 1.75 18.55
CA LEU A 185 8.82 2.84 17.57
C LEU A 185 7.75 3.90 17.90
N GLN A 186 7.87 4.55 19.06
CA GLN A 186 6.85 5.45 19.64
C GLN A 186 6.52 6.70 18.80
N HIS A 187 7.30 6.98 17.75
CA HIS A 187 7.05 8.06 16.80
C HIS A 187 6.00 7.68 15.74
N LEU A 188 5.75 6.38 15.55
CA LEU A 188 4.79 5.87 14.57
C LEU A 188 3.42 5.61 15.21
N VAL A 189 2.38 6.01 14.49
CA VAL A 189 0.97 5.79 14.85
C VAL A 189 0.27 5.08 13.70
N VAL A 190 -0.40 3.96 13.99
CA VAL A 190 -1.22 3.26 13.00
C VAL A 190 -2.56 3.97 12.87
N GLU A 191 -2.87 4.52 11.68
CA GLU A 191 -4.12 5.23 11.43
C GLU A 191 -5.22 4.30 10.91
N LYS A 192 -4.84 3.32 10.09
CA LYS A 192 -5.80 2.42 9.45
C LYS A 192 -5.11 1.11 9.08
N LYS A 193 -5.81 0.00 9.30
CA LYS A 193 -5.41 -1.32 8.81
C LYS A 193 -6.43 -1.81 7.80
N LYS A 194 -5.96 -2.30 6.66
CA LYS A 194 -6.78 -2.88 5.59
C LYS A 194 -6.24 -4.26 5.25
N GLN A 195 -6.75 -5.27 5.95
CA GLN A 195 -6.28 -6.65 5.85
C GLN A 195 -4.78 -6.75 6.18
N TYR A 196 -3.93 -6.74 5.15
CA TYR A 196 -2.47 -6.79 5.26
C TYR A 196 -1.84 -5.39 5.24
N GLU A 197 -2.36 -4.48 4.42
CA GLU A 197 -1.78 -3.15 4.28
C GLU A 197 -2.05 -2.29 5.53
N THR A 198 -1.02 -1.62 6.02
CA THR A 198 -1.10 -0.81 7.24
C THR A 198 -0.71 0.63 6.95
N LYS A 199 -1.63 1.56 7.20
CA LYS A 199 -1.41 3.00 7.06
C LYS A 199 -0.81 3.54 8.35
N VAL A 200 0.40 4.07 8.26
CA VAL A 200 1.21 4.53 9.38
C VAL A 200 1.54 6.01 9.22
N TYR A 201 1.51 6.74 10.33
CA TYR A 201 1.87 8.15 10.43
C TYR A 201 3.06 8.33 11.38
N ASP A 202 4.13 8.98 10.90
CA ASP A 202 5.22 9.49 11.74
C ASP A 202 4.88 10.90 12.23
N LYS A 203 4.64 11.03 13.54
CA LYS A 203 4.34 12.32 14.17
C LYS A 203 5.55 13.26 14.22
N ASN A 204 6.77 12.73 14.16
CA ASN A 204 7.98 13.53 14.27
C ASN A 204 8.34 14.19 12.94
N ARG A 205 8.23 13.47 11.82
CA ARG A 205 8.60 13.98 10.49
C ARG A 205 7.39 14.35 9.63
N ASN A 206 6.17 14.21 10.15
CA ASN A 206 4.93 14.44 9.42
C ASN A 206 4.82 13.60 8.13
N ILE A 207 5.26 12.33 8.20
CA ILE A 207 5.23 11.39 7.07
C ILE A 207 4.03 10.47 7.22
N ILE A 208 3.33 10.19 6.12
CA ILE A 208 2.29 9.18 6.07
C ILE A 208 2.55 8.18 4.95
N PHE A 209 2.42 6.90 5.25
CA PHE A 209 2.64 5.85 4.29
C PHE A 209 1.72 4.65 4.48
N LEU A 210 1.54 3.88 3.40
CA LEU A 210 0.80 2.62 3.38
C LEU A 210 1.82 1.51 3.16
N CYS A 211 2.08 0.72 4.19
CA CYS A 211 3.04 -0.38 4.14
C CYS A 211 2.31 -1.65 3.69
N ASP A 212 2.79 -2.30 2.62
CA ASP A 212 2.23 -3.57 2.14
C ASP A 212 2.47 -4.73 3.11
N GLY A 213 3.56 -4.66 3.89
CA GLY A 213 3.83 -5.59 4.98
C GLY A 213 5.28 -5.65 5.42
N ILE A 214 5.51 -6.36 6.52
CA ILE A 214 6.84 -6.75 6.99
C ILE A 214 6.93 -8.27 6.94
N LEU A 215 8.06 -8.80 6.48
CA LEU A 215 8.29 -10.23 6.39
C LEU A 215 9.49 -10.62 7.23
N LYS A 216 9.40 -11.77 7.90
CA LYS A 216 10.56 -12.47 8.45
C LYS A 216 10.81 -13.72 7.62
N TYR A 217 11.73 -13.62 6.65
CA TYR A 217 12.05 -14.70 5.73
C TYR A 217 13.46 -15.23 6.00
N LYS A 218 13.58 -16.54 6.25
CA LYS A 218 14.85 -17.21 6.57
C LYS A 218 15.65 -16.47 7.67
N GLY A 219 14.94 -16.10 8.73
CA GLY A 219 15.48 -15.40 9.90
C GLY A 219 15.79 -13.90 9.70
N GLN A 220 15.55 -13.34 8.51
CA GLN A 220 15.85 -11.93 8.21
C GLN A 220 14.56 -11.12 8.02
N TYR A 221 14.54 -9.90 8.54
CA TYR A 221 13.43 -8.97 8.34
C TYR A 221 13.57 -8.22 7.01
N PHE A 222 12.44 -8.07 6.32
CA PHE A 222 12.30 -7.30 5.11
C PHE A 222 11.05 -6.42 5.20
N VAL A 223 11.14 -5.18 4.73
CA VAL A 223 9.94 -4.45 4.29
C VAL A 223 9.52 -5.05 2.96
N PHE A 224 8.26 -5.40 2.81
CA PHE A 224 7.70 -5.93 1.58
C PHE A 224 6.99 -4.83 0.79
N GLU A 225 7.22 -4.81 -0.52
CA GLU A 225 6.54 -3.90 -1.44
C GLU A 225 6.17 -4.67 -2.71
N PHE A 226 4.88 -4.71 -3.04
CA PHE A 226 4.39 -5.33 -4.26
C PHE A 226 4.02 -4.28 -5.29
N LYS A 227 4.37 -4.53 -6.55
CA LYS A 227 4.05 -3.63 -7.67
C LYS A 227 3.53 -4.44 -8.84
N THR A 228 2.45 -3.97 -9.44
CA THR A 228 1.99 -4.47 -10.75
C THR A 228 2.42 -3.53 -11.87
N GLU A 229 2.92 -4.06 -12.98
CA GLU A 229 3.41 -3.27 -14.11
C GLU A 229 2.80 -3.71 -15.44
N SER A 230 2.88 -2.86 -16.47
CA SER A 230 2.59 -3.30 -17.85
C SER A 230 3.68 -4.25 -18.34
N SER A 231 3.37 -5.12 -19.31
CA SER A 231 4.35 -6.02 -19.92
C SER A 231 5.63 -5.31 -20.38
N TYR A 232 5.49 -4.16 -21.06
CA TYR A 232 6.64 -3.42 -21.56
C TYR A 232 7.61 -2.99 -20.43
N LYS A 233 7.07 -2.46 -19.32
CA LYS A 233 7.88 -2.03 -18.18
C LYS A 233 8.50 -3.23 -17.46
N TRP A 234 7.72 -4.29 -17.29
CA TRP A 234 8.14 -5.51 -16.61
C TRP A 234 9.24 -6.27 -17.38
N ILE A 235 9.15 -6.38 -18.71
CA ILE A 235 10.15 -7.06 -19.53
C ILE A 235 11.52 -6.39 -19.35
N ASN A 236 11.55 -5.05 -19.43
CA ASN A 236 12.75 -4.23 -19.30
C ASN A 236 13.20 -4.02 -17.84
N ARG A 237 12.52 -4.62 -16.86
CA ARG A 237 12.84 -4.50 -15.44
C ARG A 237 14.08 -5.33 -15.10
N GLU A 238 15.18 -4.65 -14.78
CA GLU A 238 16.45 -5.25 -14.34
C GLU A 238 16.81 -4.91 -12.89
N SER A 239 16.17 -3.89 -12.31
CA SER A 239 16.37 -3.45 -10.94
C SER A 239 15.16 -2.68 -10.42
N VAL A 240 15.13 -2.36 -9.12
CA VAL A 240 14.09 -1.54 -8.49
C VAL A 240 13.94 -0.21 -9.26
N ASP A 241 12.70 0.17 -9.57
CA ASP A 241 12.42 1.45 -10.22
C ASP A 241 12.93 2.61 -9.38
N ASP A 242 13.60 3.58 -10.01
CA ASP A 242 14.06 4.79 -9.32
C ASP A 242 12.91 5.54 -8.65
N SER A 243 11.69 5.48 -9.23
CA SER A 243 10.51 6.08 -8.60
C SER A 243 10.06 5.36 -7.32
N HIS A 244 10.54 4.15 -7.06
CA HIS A 244 10.17 3.40 -5.85
C HIS A 244 11.26 3.47 -4.76
N LYS A 245 12.44 4.02 -5.09
CA LYS A 245 13.55 4.11 -4.13
C LYS A 245 13.21 5.01 -2.94
N TYR A 246 12.54 6.14 -3.14
CA TYR A 246 12.21 7.06 -2.04
C TYR A 246 11.21 6.44 -1.07
N GLN A 247 10.30 5.60 -1.59
CA GLN A 247 9.40 4.80 -0.79
C GLN A 247 10.19 3.81 0.09
N ALA A 248 11.11 3.03 -0.50
CA ALA A 248 11.96 2.11 0.25
C ALA A 248 12.84 2.82 1.30
N TYR A 249 13.45 3.96 0.94
CA TYR A 249 14.30 4.72 1.85
C TYR A 249 13.51 5.23 3.04
N THR A 250 12.30 5.74 2.80
CA THR A 250 11.42 6.21 3.86
C THR A 250 10.97 5.05 4.74
N TYR A 251 10.54 3.93 4.16
CA TYR A 251 10.07 2.78 4.96
C TYR A 251 11.20 2.22 5.83
N SER A 252 12.43 2.18 5.31
CA SER A 252 13.60 1.74 6.06
C SER A 252 14.02 2.74 7.15
N LEU A 253 13.84 4.05 6.91
CA LEU A 253 14.05 5.08 7.92
C LEU A 253 13.06 4.94 9.09
N GLU A 254 11.78 4.77 8.79
CA GLU A 254 10.71 4.72 9.79
C GLU A 254 10.68 3.39 10.56
N LEU A 255 10.84 2.25 9.86
CA LEU A 255 10.70 0.91 10.45
C LEU A 255 12.01 0.32 10.98
N GLY A 256 13.16 0.94 10.68
CA GLY A 256 14.48 0.44 11.08
C GLY A 256 14.91 -0.86 10.39
N ILE A 257 14.28 -1.23 9.27
CA ILE A 257 14.61 -2.42 8.48
C ILE A 257 15.29 -1.97 7.18
N ASP A 258 16.57 -2.33 6.99
CA ASP A 258 17.38 -1.87 5.86
C ASP A 258 17.13 -2.62 4.55
N LYS A 259 16.43 -3.75 4.60
CA LYS A 259 16.19 -4.61 3.44
C LYS A 259 14.76 -4.43 2.97
N VAL A 260 14.59 -3.95 1.74
CA VAL A 260 13.27 -3.84 1.11
C VAL A 260 13.18 -4.84 -0.03
N LEU A 261 12.27 -5.80 0.10
CA LEU A 261 11.97 -6.81 -0.91
C LEU A 261 10.83 -6.32 -1.80
N PHE A 262 11.18 -6.04 -3.06
CA PHE A 262 10.23 -5.71 -4.10
C PHE A 262 9.83 -6.94 -4.90
N ILE A 263 8.53 -7.10 -5.17
CA ILE A 263 8.04 -8.03 -6.17
C ILE A 263 7.30 -7.25 -7.26
N TYR A 264 7.80 -7.33 -8.49
CA TYR A 264 7.15 -6.76 -9.67
C TYR A 264 6.40 -7.85 -10.43
N GLU A 265 5.08 -7.77 -10.50
CA GLU A 265 4.24 -8.66 -11.29
C GLU A 265 3.83 -8.02 -12.62
N ASN A 266 3.97 -8.78 -13.70
CA ASN A 266 3.40 -8.42 -14.99
C ASN A 266 1.88 -8.59 -14.94
N ARG A 267 1.11 -7.53 -15.20
CA ARG A 267 -0.36 -7.58 -15.19
C ARG A 267 -0.95 -8.53 -16.23
N ASP A 268 -0.29 -8.70 -17.37
CA ASP A 268 -0.86 -9.43 -18.50
C ASP A 268 -0.67 -10.95 -18.36
N ILE A 269 0.47 -11.38 -17.79
CA ILE A 269 0.83 -12.81 -17.69
C ILE A 269 1.13 -13.29 -16.25
N CYS A 270 0.98 -12.42 -15.25
CA CYS A 270 1.16 -12.71 -13.82
C CYS A 270 2.55 -13.27 -13.41
N THR A 271 3.56 -13.13 -14.26
CA THR A 271 4.95 -13.48 -13.96
C THR A 271 5.58 -12.43 -13.05
N LYS A 272 6.51 -12.84 -12.18
CA LYS A 272 7.08 -11.98 -11.14
C LYS A 272 8.60 -11.86 -11.29
N LYS A 273 9.14 -10.69 -10.94
CA LYS A 273 10.58 -10.43 -10.78
C LYS A 273 10.84 -9.90 -9.37
N PRO A 274 11.72 -10.55 -8.59
CA PRO A 274 12.02 -10.13 -7.23
C PRO A 274 13.31 -9.31 -7.20
N PHE A 275 13.36 -8.28 -6.37
CA PHE A 275 14.58 -7.49 -6.14
C PHE A 275 14.68 -7.11 -4.67
N ILE A 276 15.89 -7.12 -4.14
CA ILE A 276 16.17 -6.55 -2.82
C ILE A 276 16.95 -5.26 -2.98
N LEU A 277 16.45 -4.20 -2.36
CA LEU A 277 17.18 -2.97 -2.18
C LEU A 277 17.71 -2.93 -0.75
N ILE A 278 19.02 -2.76 -0.61
CA ILE A 278 19.67 -2.50 0.67
C ILE A 278 19.75 -0.98 0.84
N VAL A 279 19.05 -0.46 1.85
CA VAL A 279 18.98 0.97 2.14
C VAL A 279 20.09 1.34 3.11
N THR A 280 20.96 2.26 2.71
CA THR A 280 22.06 2.74 3.54
C THR A 280 21.65 3.91 4.43
N ASN A 281 22.47 4.25 5.41
CA ASN A 281 22.27 5.46 6.22
C ASN A 281 22.29 6.74 5.38
N GLU A 282 23.07 6.80 4.29
CA GLU A 282 23.07 7.94 3.36
C GLU A 282 21.72 8.07 2.65
N ASN A 283 21.09 6.95 2.29
CA ASN A 283 19.75 6.95 1.70
C ASN A 283 18.69 7.45 2.69
N LYS A 284 18.80 7.08 3.97
CA LYS A 284 17.91 7.57 5.04
C LYS A 284 18.12 9.07 5.29
N GLN A 285 19.38 9.51 5.40
CA GLN A 285 19.73 10.93 5.54
C GLN A 285 19.26 11.77 4.35
N PHE A 286 19.27 11.21 3.14
CA PHE A 286 18.71 11.88 1.97
C PHE A 286 17.23 12.22 2.17
N ILE A 287 16.41 11.31 2.69
CA ILE A 287 14.99 11.57 2.99
C ILE A 287 14.85 12.64 4.07
N GLU A 288 15.61 12.55 5.17
CA GLU A 288 15.56 13.54 6.23
C GLU A 288 15.95 14.94 5.75
N ASN A 289 17.03 15.05 4.97
CA ASN A 289 17.48 16.33 4.40
C ASN A 289 16.45 16.89 3.43
N ARG A 290 15.78 16.03 2.67
CA ARG A 290 14.74 16.46 1.73
C ARG A 290 13.53 17.04 2.43
N ILE A 291 13.09 16.43 3.54
CA ILE A 291 12.03 16.94 4.40
C ILE A 291 12.45 18.28 5.01
N LYS A 292 13.61 18.35 5.66
CA LYS A 292 14.15 19.60 6.23
C LYS A 292 14.24 20.73 5.22
N ASN A 293 14.67 20.42 4.00
CA ASN A 293 14.73 21.40 2.91
C ASN A 293 13.34 21.91 2.54
N CYS A 294 12.37 21.00 2.39
CA CYS A 294 10.97 21.37 2.13
C CYS A 294 10.40 22.25 3.25
N ASP A 295 10.58 21.85 4.51
CA ASP A 295 10.14 22.61 5.68
C ASP A 295 10.76 24.01 5.72
N SER A 296 12.03 24.15 5.33
CA SER A 296 12.69 25.46 5.22
C SER A 296 11.96 26.38 4.23
N TYR A 297 11.56 25.88 3.06
CA TYR A 297 10.77 26.64 2.08
C TYR A 297 9.37 26.97 2.59
N VAL A 298 8.70 26.02 3.26
CA VAL A 298 7.39 26.22 3.91
C VAL A 298 7.47 27.34 4.95
N ASN A 299 8.49 27.30 5.82
CA ASN A 299 8.70 28.31 6.86
C ASN A 299 8.99 29.70 6.29
N GLN A 300 9.78 29.76 5.22
CA GLN A 300 10.08 31.01 4.52
C GLN A 300 8.94 31.52 3.65
N LYS A 301 7.91 30.70 3.40
CA LYS A 301 6.81 30.98 2.45
C LYS A 301 7.33 31.29 1.04
N ILE A 302 8.38 30.57 0.64
CA ILE A 302 8.99 30.69 -0.69
C ILE A 302 8.78 29.37 -1.42
N THR A 303 8.26 29.43 -2.64
CA THR A 303 8.13 28.25 -3.48
C THR A 303 9.53 27.70 -3.85
N PRO A 304 9.81 26.41 -3.63
CA PRO A 304 11.11 25.83 -3.99
C PRO A 304 11.40 25.93 -5.49
N PRO A 305 12.68 25.99 -5.89
CA PRO A 305 13.05 25.88 -7.30
C PRO A 305 12.72 24.48 -7.85
N ILE A 306 12.54 24.37 -9.17
CA ILE A 306 12.44 23.06 -9.83
C ILE A 306 13.83 22.41 -9.82
N GLU A 307 13.95 21.26 -9.17
CA GLU A 307 15.21 20.51 -9.12
C GLU A 307 15.55 19.92 -10.50
N ALA A 308 16.85 19.90 -10.85
CA ALA A 308 17.32 19.37 -12.13
C ALA A 308 16.98 17.89 -12.37
N SER A 309 16.75 17.13 -11.29
CA SER A 309 16.33 15.73 -11.34
C SER A 309 14.85 15.54 -11.74
N VAL A 310 14.04 16.61 -11.71
CA VAL A 310 12.61 16.53 -12.07
C VAL A 310 12.46 16.45 -13.58
N THR A 311 11.98 15.30 -14.05
CA THR A 311 11.76 15.04 -15.47
C THR A 311 10.31 15.33 -15.89
N LYS A 312 10.06 15.37 -17.20
CA LYS A 312 8.69 15.47 -17.77
C LYS A 312 7.77 14.36 -17.24
N LYS A 313 8.30 13.16 -16.99
CA LYS A 313 7.53 12.02 -16.45
C LYS A 313 7.02 12.31 -15.04
N ASN A 314 7.83 12.95 -14.20
CA ASN A 314 7.41 13.36 -12.85
C ASN A 314 6.27 14.39 -12.92
N CYS A 315 6.33 15.32 -13.89
CA CYS A 315 5.31 16.36 -14.05
C CYS A 315 4.03 15.89 -14.76
N GLN A 316 4.08 14.79 -15.53
CA GLN A 316 2.95 14.33 -16.35
C GLN A 316 1.69 14.04 -15.51
N TYR A 317 1.89 13.40 -14.36
CA TYR A 317 0.82 12.98 -13.45
C TYR A 317 0.81 13.79 -12.14
N CYS A 318 1.55 14.90 -12.08
CA CYS A 318 1.60 15.73 -10.89
C CYS A 318 0.27 16.46 -10.68
N SER A 319 -0.32 16.32 -9.49
CA SER A 319 -1.56 16.97 -9.10
C SER A 319 -1.44 18.49 -8.94
N TYR A 320 -0.24 19.06 -8.95
CA TYR A 320 -0.02 20.50 -8.75
C TYR A 320 0.59 21.18 -10.00
N LYS A 321 0.42 20.58 -11.18
CA LYS A 321 1.05 21.09 -12.41
C LYS A 321 0.50 22.46 -12.83
N LYS A 322 -0.77 22.81 -12.57
CA LYS A 322 -1.29 24.16 -12.87
C LYS A 322 -0.63 25.19 -11.94
N GLN A 323 -0.62 24.95 -10.63
CA GLN A 323 0.03 25.83 -9.67
C GLN A 323 1.53 26.00 -9.96
N CYS A 324 2.23 24.91 -10.25
CA CYS A 324 3.65 24.91 -10.61
C CYS A 324 3.96 25.77 -11.86
N LYS A 325 3.02 25.88 -12.81
CA LYS A 325 3.17 26.77 -13.97
C LYS A 325 2.97 28.24 -13.61
N VAL A 326 2.04 28.54 -12.72
CA VAL A 326 1.76 29.90 -12.23
C VAL A 326 2.98 30.46 -11.49
N ASP A 327 3.59 29.65 -10.65
CA ASP A 327 4.75 30.03 -9.84
C ASP A 327 6.06 30.12 -10.65
N GLY A 328 6.01 29.95 -11.99
CA GLY A 328 7.18 30.02 -12.86
C GLY A 328 8.15 28.84 -12.71
N LYS A 329 9.17 28.80 -13.56
CA LYS A 329 10.25 27.80 -13.46
C LYS A 329 11.26 28.15 -12.39
#